data_AF-A0A7X8HLJ8-F1
#
_entry.id   AF-A0A7X8HLJ8-F1
#
_cell.length_a   1.000
_cell.length_b   1.000
_cell.length_c   1.000
_cell.angle_alpha   90.00
_cell.angle_beta   90.00
_cell.angle_gamma   90.00
#
_symmetry.space_group_name_H-M   'P 1'
#
loop_
_entity.id
_entity.type
_entity.pdbx_description
1 polymer ?
#
loop_
_entity_poly.entity_id
_entity_poly.type
_entity_poly.pdbx_seq_one_letter_code
_entity_poly.pdbx_strand_id
1 'polypeptide(L)'
;MNEIIKPVSDFFKQASVDTVLNLAGTLLLYIIGWKIIKKLMTLIEKRLLKSNMDKGVVSFLSSLISISLKVLLIVSVLIKLGVPSASFVTLMGSAGIAIGLAMQGSLANLAGGLMILIYKPFKVGHFIECNGFTAGIVKEIGIFYTKLRTPDNRTVVMPNSTLSNGNVINMNENPIRRIDIPLSFYSNVDVEKVKQIMTDTALSHPDTLEEPAMEARLTTIEQGVFTFTLRVFTPQDKWWNARHDLNEALVSAFAKENIPFAPPQVAVEKVGA
;
A
#
# COMPACT_ATOMS: atom_id res chain seq x y z
N MET A 1 40.67 -35.82 33.66
CA MET A 1 40.23 -36.86 32.70
C MET A 1 39.31 -37.90 33.34
N ASN A 2 39.58 -38.38 34.57
CA ASN A 2 38.74 -39.38 35.24
C ASN A 2 37.36 -38.88 35.75
N GLU A 3 37.15 -37.57 35.95
CA GLU A 3 35.85 -37.03 36.40
C GLU A 3 34.81 -36.88 35.28
N ILE A 4 35.24 -36.74 34.02
CA ILE A 4 34.34 -36.69 32.85
C ILE A 4 33.98 -38.12 32.38
N ILE A 5 34.89 -39.08 32.58
CA ILE A 5 34.72 -40.47 32.14
C ILE A 5 33.83 -41.27 33.12
N LYS A 6 33.86 -40.97 34.43
CA LYS A 6 33.02 -41.64 35.43
C LYS A 6 31.51 -41.62 35.12
N PRO A 7 30.86 -40.47 34.87
CA PRO A 7 29.43 -40.44 34.56
C PRO A 7 29.09 -41.18 33.25
N VAL A 8 30.00 -41.22 32.28
CA VAL A 8 29.84 -42.02 31.04
C VAL A 8 29.95 -43.51 31.33
N SER A 9 30.94 -43.93 32.12
CA SER A 9 31.12 -45.32 32.59
C SER A 9 29.89 -45.82 33.37
N ASP A 10 29.37 -44.98 34.26
CA ASP A 10 28.26 -45.33 35.13
C ASP A 10 26.93 -45.38 34.36
N PHE A 11 26.76 -44.54 33.34
CA PHE A 11 25.67 -44.63 32.36
C PHE A 11 25.68 -45.97 31.61
N PHE A 12 26.84 -46.45 31.15
CA PHE A 12 26.95 -47.76 30.49
C PHE A 12 26.74 -48.95 31.44
N LYS A 13 26.99 -48.78 32.75
CA LYS A 13 26.73 -49.81 33.77
C LYS A 13 25.28 -49.88 34.24
N GLN A 14 24.54 -48.77 34.17
CA GLN A 14 23.11 -48.68 34.54
C GLN A 14 22.15 -48.65 33.33
N ALA A 15 22.65 -48.65 32.10
CA ALA A 15 21.81 -48.63 30.90
C ALA A 15 20.98 -49.91 30.79
N SER A 16 19.67 -49.77 31.01
CA SER A 16 18.69 -50.81 30.69
C SER A 16 18.59 -50.99 29.16
N VAL A 17 18.18 -52.19 28.73
CA VAL A 17 17.90 -52.48 27.31
C VAL A 17 16.94 -51.45 26.71
N ASP A 18 15.98 -50.97 27.50
CA ASP A 18 15.01 -49.93 27.12
C ASP A 18 15.67 -48.57 26.82
N THR A 19 16.73 -48.21 27.54
CA THR A 19 17.46 -46.95 27.33
C THR A 19 18.20 -46.99 25.99
N VAL A 20 18.84 -48.11 25.68
CA VAL A 20 19.54 -48.34 24.40
C VAL A 20 18.54 -48.36 23.24
N LEU A 21 17.40 -49.02 23.40
CA LEU A 21 16.33 -49.05 22.39
C LEU A 21 15.70 -47.67 22.15
N ASN A 22 15.47 -46.88 23.21
CA ASN A 22 14.95 -45.51 23.09
C ASN A 22 15.94 -44.56 22.41
N LEU A 23 17.23 -44.65 22.74
CA LEU A 23 18.28 -43.87 22.06
C LEU A 23 18.40 -44.25 20.59
N ALA A 24 18.43 -45.55 20.27
CA ALA A 24 18.48 -46.03 18.88
C ALA A 24 17.24 -45.58 18.10
N GLY A 25 16.05 -45.70 18.68
CA GLY A 25 14.81 -45.23 18.06
C GLY A 25 14.78 -43.71 17.88
N THR A 26 15.41 -42.93 18.76
CA THR A 26 15.50 -41.46 18.64
C THR A 26 16.46 -41.06 17.53
N LEU A 27 17.60 -41.75 17.45
CA LEU A 27 18.57 -41.55 16.37
C LEU A 27 17.96 -41.88 15.00
N LEU A 28 17.21 -42.98 14.91
CA LEU A 28 16.45 -43.33 13.70
C LEU A 28 15.44 -42.24 13.32
N LEU A 29 14.68 -41.72 14.29
CA LEU A 29 13.73 -40.62 14.06
C LEU A 29 14.44 -39.39 13.50
N TYR A 30 15.57 -38.99 14.09
CA TYR A 30 16.34 -37.85 13.63
C TYR A 30 16.85 -38.06 12.18
N ILE A 31 17.45 -39.21 11.88
CA ILE A 31 18.00 -39.52 10.55
C ILE A 31 16.89 -39.53 9.49
N ILE A 32 15.77 -40.22 9.78
CA ILE A 32 14.64 -40.32 8.85
C ILE A 32 14.01 -38.95 8.66
N GLY A 33 13.75 -38.22 9.75
CA GLY A 33 13.19 -36.87 9.71
C GLY A 33 14.05 -35.92 8.89
N TRP A 34 15.38 -35.93 9.10
CA TRP A 34 16.30 -35.09 8.35
C TRP A 34 16.28 -35.41 6.84
N LYS A 35 16.24 -36.69 6.47
CA LYS A 35 16.10 -37.11 5.07
C LYS A 35 14.77 -36.66 4.45
N ILE A 36 13.68 -36.78 5.20
CA ILE A 36 12.34 -36.32 4.76
C ILE A 36 12.35 -34.81 4.53
N ILE A 37 12.87 -34.02 5.48
CA ILE A 37 12.97 -32.56 5.35
C ILE A 37 13.79 -32.20 4.12
N LYS A 38 14.97 -32.81 3.94
CA LYS A 38 15.81 -32.55 2.76
C LYS A 38 15.05 -32.84 1.46
N LYS A 39 14.33 -33.96 1.38
CA LYS A 39 13.52 -34.31 0.20
C LYS A 39 12.39 -33.31 -0.03
N LEU A 40 11.64 -32.96 1.02
CA LEU A 40 10.55 -31.97 0.92
C LEU A 40 11.06 -30.59 0.48
N MET A 41 12.16 -30.11 1.06
CA MET A 41 12.75 -28.82 0.68
C MET A 41 13.16 -28.79 -0.78
N THR A 42 13.79 -29.85 -1.30
CA THR A 42 14.14 -29.92 -2.72
C THR A 42 12.92 -29.92 -3.64
N LEU A 43 11.78 -30.47 -3.20
CA LEU A 43 10.53 -30.44 -3.97
C LEU A 43 9.90 -29.05 -3.95
N ILE A 44 9.88 -28.40 -2.77
CA ILE A 44 9.33 -27.05 -2.58
C ILE A 44 10.13 -26.04 -3.40
N GLU A 45 11.46 -26.04 -3.30
CA GLU A 45 12.33 -25.16 -4.09
C GLU A 45 12.12 -25.34 -5.59
N LYS A 46 12.06 -26.59 -6.07
CA LYS A 46 11.79 -26.88 -7.49
C LYS A 46 10.43 -26.37 -7.95
N ARG A 47 9.39 -26.42 -7.10
CA ARG A 47 8.06 -25.89 -7.45
C ARG A 47 8.04 -24.37 -7.43
N LEU A 48 8.64 -23.74 -6.42
CA LEU A 48 8.71 -22.28 -6.29
C LEU A 48 9.55 -21.62 -7.39
N LEU A 49 10.63 -22.26 -7.83
CA LEU A 49 11.42 -21.78 -8.97
C LEU A 49 10.65 -21.89 -10.30
N LYS A 50 9.67 -22.80 -10.39
CA LYS A 50 8.81 -22.93 -11.58
C LYS A 50 7.65 -21.94 -11.59
N SER A 51 7.33 -21.25 -10.50
CA SER A 51 6.15 -20.38 -10.39
C SER A 51 6.41 -18.92 -10.80
N ASN A 52 7.45 -18.62 -11.58
CA ASN A 52 7.84 -17.25 -11.99
C ASN A 52 8.01 -16.26 -10.81
N MET A 53 8.26 -16.78 -9.61
CA MET A 53 8.49 -15.96 -8.43
C MET A 53 9.94 -15.46 -8.41
N ASP A 54 10.14 -14.25 -7.87
CA ASP A 54 11.48 -13.68 -7.69
C ASP A 54 12.36 -14.59 -6.81
N LYS A 55 13.65 -14.71 -7.17
CA LYS A 55 14.60 -15.60 -6.49
C LYS A 55 14.76 -15.26 -5.00
N GLY A 56 14.67 -13.98 -4.63
CA GLY A 56 14.72 -13.54 -3.24
C GLY A 56 13.53 -14.08 -2.44
N VAL A 57 12.33 -14.06 -3.02
CA VAL A 57 11.11 -14.59 -2.39
C VAL A 57 11.20 -16.10 -2.22
N VAL A 58 11.69 -16.82 -3.25
CA VAL A 58 11.90 -18.26 -3.17
C VAL A 58 12.89 -18.61 -2.06
N SER A 59 14.04 -17.91 -2.00
CA SER A 59 15.05 -18.12 -0.96
C SER A 59 14.51 -17.86 0.45
N PHE A 60 13.71 -16.80 0.62
CA PHE A 60 13.09 -16.46 1.90
C PHE A 60 12.09 -17.52 2.37
N LEU A 61 11.15 -17.91 1.51
CA LEU A 61 10.14 -18.93 1.84
C LEU A 61 10.79 -20.29 2.11
N SER A 62 11.77 -20.70 1.29
CA SER A 62 12.48 -21.95 1.51
C SER A 62 13.27 -21.95 2.82
N SER A 63 13.91 -20.84 3.16
CA SER A 63 14.61 -20.71 4.44
C SER A 63 13.63 -20.79 5.62
N LEU A 64 12.50 -20.09 5.54
CA LEU A 64 11.46 -20.09 6.58
C LEU A 64 10.91 -21.52 6.82
N ILE A 65 10.49 -22.19 5.75
CA ILE A 65 9.96 -23.57 5.83
C ILE A 65 11.04 -24.53 6.35
N SER A 66 12.29 -24.40 5.88
CA SER A 66 13.38 -25.26 6.35
C SER A 66 13.64 -25.08 7.84
N ILE A 67 13.65 -23.85 8.35
CA ILE A 67 13.87 -23.56 9.77
C ILE A 67 12.72 -24.15 10.60
N SER A 68 11.47 -23.89 10.21
CA SER A 68 10.29 -24.42 10.91
C SER A 68 10.31 -25.95 11.00
N LEU A 69 10.58 -26.64 9.88
CA LEU A 69 10.65 -28.10 9.86
C LEU A 69 11.80 -28.66 10.72
N LYS A 70 12.98 -28.02 10.70
CA LYS A 70 14.12 -28.43 11.54
C LYS A 70 13.83 -28.24 13.03
N VAL A 71 13.19 -27.12 13.40
CA VAL A 71 12.76 -26.87 14.78
C VAL A 71 11.78 -27.95 15.24
N LEU A 72 10.76 -28.27 14.44
CA LEU A 72 9.80 -29.34 14.74
C LEU A 72 10.49 -30.71 14.93
N LEU A 73 11.48 -31.04 14.08
CA LEU A 73 12.25 -32.28 14.22
C LEU A 73 13.06 -32.31 15.52
N ILE A 74 13.75 -31.21 15.86
CA ILE A 74 14.53 -31.10 17.10
C ILE A 74 13.62 -31.26 18.32
N VAL A 75 12.48 -30.59 18.35
CA VAL A 75 11.49 -30.71 19.43
C VAL A 75 11.00 -32.15 19.55
N SER A 76 10.69 -32.81 18.43
CA SER A 76 10.24 -34.21 18.41
C SER A 76 11.29 -35.18 18.99
N VAL A 77 12.57 -34.95 18.66
CA VAL A 77 13.70 -35.71 19.20
C VAL A 77 13.83 -35.51 20.71
N LEU A 78 13.73 -34.27 21.19
CA LEU A 78 13.90 -33.94 22.61
C LEU A 78 12.75 -34.46 23.48
N ILE A 79 11.51 -34.43 22.97
CA ILE A 79 10.36 -35.06 23.63
C ILE A 79 10.58 -36.57 23.79
N LYS A 80 11.10 -37.23 22.75
CA LYS A 80 11.40 -38.68 22.79
C LYS A 80 12.52 -39.02 23.78
N LEU A 81 13.45 -38.10 24.03
CA LEU A 81 14.50 -38.24 25.06
C LEU A 81 14.00 -37.99 26.49
N GLY A 82 12.70 -37.73 26.69
CA GLY A 82 12.09 -37.55 28.00
C GLY A 82 12.19 -36.12 28.54
N VAL A 83 12.63 -35.15 27.74
CA VAL A 83 12.59 -33.74 28.15
C VAL A 83 11.13 -33.29 28.18
N PRO A 84 10.66 -32.64 29.27
CA PRO A 84 9.29 -32.16 29.36
C PRO A 84 8.93 -31.24 28.19
N SER A 85 7.90 -31.64 27.41
CA SER A 85 7.41 -30.86 26.28
C SER A 85 6.97 -29.45 26.70
N ALA A 86 6.49 -29.28 27.94
CA ALA A 86 6.07 -28.01 28.51
C ALA A 86 7.17 -26.93 28.47
N SER A 87 8.43 -27.26 28.80
CA SER A 87 9.53 -26.30 28.79
C SER A 87 9.84 -25.79 27.37
N PHE A 88 9.75 -26.66 26.36
CA PHE A 88 9.90 -26.26 24.96
C PHE A 88 8.71 -25.47 24.45
N VAL A 89 7.49 -25.85 24.83
CA VAL A 89 6.28 -25.09 24.46
C VAL A 89 6.37 -23.67 25.00
N THR A 90 6.81 -23.48 26.24
CA THR A 90 7.01 -22.15 26.82
C THR A 90 8.08 -21.35 26.07
N LEU A 91 9.25 -21.96 25.79
CA LEU A 91 10.35 -21.30 25.07
C LEU A 91 9.97 -20.96 23.62
N MET A 92 9.30 -21.87 22.92
CA MET A 92 8.84 -21.67 21.55
C MET A 92 7.70 -20.67 21.49
N GLY A 93 6.81 -20.68 22.49
CA GLY A 93 5.74 -19.70 22.63
C GLY A 93 6.30 -18.28 22.80
N SER A 94 7.26 -18.10 23.71
CA SER A 94 7.90 -16.79 23.92
C SER A 94 8.73 -16.35 22.71
N ALA A 95 9.52 -17.25 22.12
CA ALA A 95 10.27 -16.97 20.90
C ALA A 95 9.34 -16.64 19.71
N GLY A 96 8.23 -17.36 19.58
CA GLY A 96 7.23 -17.13 18.53
C GLY A 96 6.55 -15.77 18.64
N ILE A 97 6.19 -15.35 19.85
CA ILE A 97 5.66 -14.00 20.10
C ILE A 97 6.72 -12.94 19.76
N ALA A 98 7.96 -13.11 20.23
CA ALA A 98 9.04 -12.16 19.95
C ALA A 98 9.31 -12.01 18.45
N ILE A 99 9.40 -13.13 17.71
CA ILE A 99 9.58 -13.13 16.24
C ILE A 99 8.35 -12.53 15.55
N GLY A 100 7.14 -12.88 16.00
CA GLY A 100 5.89 -12.36 15.44
C GLY A 100 5.78 -10.84 15.57
N LEU A 101 6.10 -10.30 16.75
CA LEU A 101 6.16 -8.86 17.01
C LEU A 101 7.25 -8.19 16.17
N ALA A 102 8.44 -8.80 16.06
CA ALA A 102 9.52 -8.29 15.21
C ALA A 102 9.13 -8.26 13.73
N MET A 103 8.32 -9.21 13.26
CA MET A 103 7.87 -9.32 11.88
C MET A 103 6.51 -8.66 11.59
N GLN A 104 5.85 -8.10 12.60
CA GLN A 104 4.49 -7.57 12.49
C GLN A 104 4.33 -6.60 11.31
N GLY A 105 5.27 -5.67 11.14
CA GLY A 105 5.25 -4.70 10.04
C GLY A 105 5.41 -5.33 8.65
N SER A 106 6.27 -6.33 8.51
CA SER A 106 6.47 -7.04 7.23
C SER A 106 5.25 -7.87 6.85
N LEU A 107 4.63 -8.53 7.84
CA LEU A 107 3.43 -9.34 7.63
C LEU A 107 2.22 -8.46 7.30
N ALA A 108 2.12 -7.27 7.90
CA ALA A 108 1.09 -6.28 7.55
C ALA A 108 1.23 -5.82 6.08
N ASN A 109 2.46 -5.61 5.60
CA ASN A 109 2.71 -5.25 4.19
C ASN A 109 2.35 -6.39 3.23
N LEU A 110 2.67 -7.64 3.58
CA LEU A 110 2.26 -8.81 2.80
C LEU A 110 0.73 -8.89 2.68
N ALA A 111 0.03 -8.78 3.82
CA ALA A 111 -1.43 -8.81 3.87
C ALA A 111 -2.03 -7.65 3.06
N GLY A 112 -1.51 -6.43 3.21
CA GLY A 112 -1.94 -5.27 2.43
C GLY A 112 -1.75 -5.47 0.93
N GLY A 113 -0.62 -6.06 0.51
CA GLY A 113 -0.36 -6.38 -0.89
C GLY A 113 -1.37 -7.38 -1.44
N LEU A 114 -1.69 -8.42 -0.67
CA LEU A 114 -2.71 -9.40 -1.04
C LEU A 114 -4.11 -8.76 -1.16
N MET A 115 -4.48 -7.88 -0.23
CA MET A 115 -5.76 -7.16 -0.27
C MET A 115 -5.87 -6.29 -1.53
N ILE A 116 -4.80 -5.57 -1.90
CA ILE A 116 -4.75 -4.76 -3.13
C ILE A 116 -4.93 -5.66 -4.37
N LEU A 117 -4.31 -6.84 -4.41
CA LEU A 117 -4.41 -7.75 -5.56
C LEU A 117 -5.79 -8.41 -5.68
N ILE A 118 -6.44 -8.74 -4.56
CA ILE A 118 -7.77 -9.37 -4.52
C ILE A 118 -8.86 -8.36 -4.86
N TYR A 119 -8.91 -7.25 -4.13
CA TYR A 119 -10.00 -6.28 -4.26
C TYR A 119 -9.76 -5.23 -5.35
N LYS A 120 -8.51 -5.06 -5.79
CA LYS A 120 -8.09 -4.14 -6.85
C LYS A 120 -8.69 -2.73 -6.72
N PRO A 121 -8.53 -2.05 -5.57
CA PRO A 121 -9.00 -0.66 -5.40
C PRO A 121 -8.31 0.31 -6.37
N PHE A 122 -7.17 -0.08 -6.93
CA PHE A 122 -6.48 0.55 -8.04
C PHE A 122 -5.66 -0.50 -8.79
N LYS A 123 -5.20 -0.15 -9.99
CA LYS A 123 -4.40 -1.03 -10.86
C LYS A 123 -3.13 -0.32 -11.32
N VAL A 124 -2.17 -1.09 -11.83
CA VAL A 124 -1.01 -0.52 -12.53
C VAL A 124 -1.50 0.37 -13.66
N GLY A 125 -0.96 1.60 -13.73
CA GLY A 125 -1.38 2.64 -14.66
C GLY A 125 -2.37 3.65 -14.08
N HIS A 126 -3.03 3.37 -12.95
CA HIS A 126 -3.90 4.35 -12.30
C HIS A 126 -3.07 5.44 -11.61
N PHE A 127 -3.53 6.69 -11.70
CA PHE A 127 -3.09 7.81 -10.91
C PHE A 127 -3.86 7.82 -9.59
N ILE A 128 -3.13 7.64 -8.49
CA ILE A 128 -3.69 7.59 -7.16
C ILE A 128 -3.04 8.63 -6.26
N GLU A 129 -3.79 9.08 -5.27
CA GLU A 129 -3.30 9.87 -4.15
C GLU A 129 -3.56 9.13 -2.85
N CYS A 130 -2.56 9.15 -1.98
CA CYS A 130 -2.61 8.43 -0.71
C CYS A 130 -2.19 9.35 0.43
N ASN A 131 -2.99 9.33 1.50
CA ASN A 131 -2.75 10.06 2.74
C ASN A 131 -2.50 11.58 2.55
N GLY A 132 -3.01 12.21 1.49
CA GLY A 132 -2.96 13.67 1.28
C GLY A 132 -1.60 14.29 0.95
N PHE A 133 -0.54 13.48 0.76
CA PHE A 133 0.82 14.00 0.53
C PHE A 133 1.52 13.44 -0.72
N THR A 134 1.13 12.26 -1.18
CA THR A 134 1.80 11.60 -2.31
C THR A 134 0.79 11.21 -3.37
N ALA A 135 0.94 11.79 -4.57
CA ALA A 135 0.17 11.43 -5.75
C ALA A 135 1.09 10.93 -6.87
N GLY A 136 0.66 9.90 -7.59
CA GLY A 136 1.45 9.35 -8.69
C GLY A 136 0.77 8.21 -9.44
N ILE A 137 1.32 7.89 -10.60
CA ILE A 137 0.89 6.75 -11.42
C ILE A 137 1.48 5.47 -10.84
N VAL A 138 0.63 4.48 -10.54
CA VAL A 138 1.06 3.16 -10.09
C VAL A 138 1.86 2.48 -11.19
N LYS A 139 3.12 2.15 -10.90
CA LYS A 139 4.03 1.46 -11.83
C LYS A 139 4.11 -0.03 -11.57
N GLU A 140 4.13 -0.42 -10.31
CA GLU A 140 4.33 -1.81 -9.91
C GLU A 140 3.64 -2.04 -8.56
N ILE A 141 2.92 -3.16 -8.44
CA ILE A 141 2.37 -3.64 -7.17
C ILE A 141 3.16 -4.89 -6.80
N GLY A 142 4.12 -4.74 -5.89
CA GLY A 142 4.92 -5.82 -5.36
C GLY A 142 4.27 -6.47 -4.15
N ILE A 143 4.94 -7.50 -3.61
CA ILE A 143 4.45 -8.28 -2.46
C ILE A 143 4.37 -7.42 -1.19
N PHE A 144 5.38 -6.59 -0.94
CA PHE A 144 5.46 -5.74 0.26
C PHE A 144 5.29 -4.25 0.00
N TYR A 145 5.58 -3.81 -1.23
CA TYR A 145 5.59 -2.39 -1.59
C TYR A 145 4.94 -2.17 -2.95
N THR A 146 4.38 -0.99 -3.13
CA THR A 146 3.88 -0.48 -4.41
C THR A 146 4.75 0.70 -4.83
N LYS A 147 5.12 0.76 -6.11
CA LYS A 147 5.90 1.86 -6.68
C LYS A 147 4.99 2.81 -7.44
N LEU A 148 5.09 4.09 -7.12
CA LEU A 148 4.40 5.17 -7.81
C LEU A 148 5.41 6.01 -8.57
N ARG A 149 5.01 6.55 -9.72
CA ARG A 149 5.74 7.60 -10.43
C ARG A 149 5.00 8.92 -10.30
N THR A 150 5.61 9.90 -9.65
CA THR A 150 5.04 11.24 -9.48
C THR A 150 4.99 11.99 -10.83
N PRO A 151 4.20 13.07 -10.94
CA PRO A 151 4.16 13.91 -12.15
C PRO A 151 5.53 14.48 -12.56
N ASP A 152 6.40 14.76 -11.58
CA ASP A 152 7.77 15.22 -11.80
C ASP A 152 8.79 14.07 -11.96
N ASN A 153 8.31 12.87 -12.34
CA ASN A 153 9.11 11.71 -12.73
C ASN A 153 10.00 11.11 -11.61
N ARG A 154 9.67 11.31 -10.34
CA ARG A 154 10.30 10.62 -9.21
C ARG A 154 9.61 9.29 -8.92
N THR A 155 10.37 8.33 -8.40
CA THR A 155 9.81 7.05 -7.94
C THR A 155 9.58 7.10 -6.43
N VAL A 156 8.33 6.86 -6.00
CA VAL A 156 7.98 6.69 -4.60
C VAL A 156 7.71 5.22 -4.33
N VAL A 157 8.40 4.66 -3.34
CA VAL A 157 8.21 3.27 -2.90
C VAL A 157 7.39 3.29 -1.62
N MET A 158 6.13 2.84 -1.69
CA MET A 158 5.20 2.89 -0.57
C MET A 158 4.95 1.49 -0.01
N PRO A 159 5.01 1.30 1.32
CA PRO A 159 4.60 0.05 1.95
C PRO A 159 3.12 -0.25 1.66
N ASN A 160 2.81 -1.50 1.33
CA ASN A 160 1.45 -1.89 0.97
C ASN A 160 0.47 -1.74 2.14
N SER A 161 0.92 -1.89 3.39
CA SER A 161 0.06 -1.69 4.56
C SER A 161 -0.44 -0.26 4.67
N THR A 162 0.36 0.73 4.26
CA THR A 162 -0.03 2.14 4.22
C THR A 162 -1.16 2.37 3.21
N LEU A 163 -1.11 1.68 2.07
CA LEU A 163 -2.11 1.77 1.01
C LEU A 163 -3.40 1.00 1.35
N SER A 164 -3.29 -0.13 2.04
CA SER A 164 -4.46 -0.95 2.39
C SER A 164 -5.22 -0.44 3.61
N ASN A 165 -4.53 0.27 4.53
CA ASN A 165 -5.14 0.77 5.77
C ASN A 165 -5.58 2.23 5.66
N GLY A 166 -4.99 3.00 4.75
CA GLY A 166 -5.30 4.41 4.53
C GLY A 166 -6.35 4.64 3.44
N ASN A 167 -6.80 5.89 3.33
CA ASN A 167 -7.66 6.30 2.22
C ASN A 167 -6.82 6.43 0.94
N VAL A 168 -7.30 5.81 -0.13
CA VAL A 168 -6.72 5.94 -1.47
C VAL A 168 -7.74 6.61 -2.38
N ILE A 169 -7.38 7.78 -2.90
CA ILE A 169 -8.17 8.48 -3.91
C ILE A 169 -7.68 8.00 -5.27
N ASN A 170 -8.50 7.22 -5.96
CA ASN A 170 -8.22 6.74 -7.30
C ASN A 170 -8.84 7.68 -8.34
N MET A 171 -8.01 8.44 -9.04
CA MET A 171 -8.47 9.39 -10.06
C MET A 171 -8.77 8.75 -11.41
N ASN A 172 -8.57 7.43 -11.54
CA ASN A 172 -8.75 6.68 -12.78
C ASN A 172 -9.91 5.66 -12.78
N GLU A 173 -10.61 5.50 -11.65
CA GLU A 173 -11.70 4.52 -11.53
C GLU A 173 -12.98 4.97 -12.23
N ASN A 174 -13.30 6.26 -12.14
CA ASN A 174 -14.51 6.83 -12.72
C ASN A 174 -14.20 7.48 -14.08
N PRO A 175 -14.93 7.15 -15.15
CA PRO A 175 -14.59 7.57 -16.51
C PRO A 175 -14.65 9.09 -16.71
N ILE A 176 -15.44 9.78 -15.90
CA ILE A 176 -15.63 11.23 -15.93
C ILE A 176 -15.27 11.82 -14.57
N ARG A 177 -14.81 13.07 -14.58
CA ARG A 177 -14.38 13.78 -13.38
C ARG A 177 -14.77 15.25 -13.45
N ARG A 178 -15.18 15.81 -12.31
CA ARG A 178 -15.61 17.20 -12.21
C ARG A 178 -14.41 18.15 -12.11
N ILE A 179 -14.49 19.28 -12.79
CA ILE A 179 -13.61 20.43 -12.68
C ILE A 179 -14.41 21.53 -11.96
N ASP A 180 -13.83 22.09 -10.90
CA ASP A 180 -14.36 23.24 -10.18
C ASP A 180 -13.43 24.45 -10.44
N ILE A 181 -13.94 25.50 -11.08
CA ILE A 181 -13.19 26.74 -11.37
C ILE A 181 -13.86 27.91 -10.64
N PRO A 182 -13.30 28.35 -9.50
CA PRO A 182 -13.75 29.57 -8.83
C PRO A 182 -13.16 30.81 -9.51
N LEU A 183 -14.02 31.76 -9.86
CA LEU A 183 -13.65 33.07 -10.40
C LEU A 183 -14.31 34.17 -9.56
N SER A 184 -13.53 35.16 -9.17
CA SER A 184 -13.98 36.25 -8.31
C SER A 184 -14.08 37.55 -9.09
N PHE A 185 -15.18 38.26 -8.86
CA PHE A 185 -15.53 39.51 -9.53
C PHE A 185 -15.98 40.55 -8.50
N TYR A 186 -15.94 41.83 -8.87
CA TYR A 186 -16.52 42.89 -8.06
C TYR A 186 -18.04 42.76 -7.97
N SER A 187 -18.64 43.27 -6.89
CA SER A 187 -20.08 43.19 -6.65
C SER A 187 -20.97 43.92 -7.67
N ASN A 188 -20.39 44.70 -8.58
CA ASN A 188 -21.10 45.45 -9.62
C ASN A 188 -21.28 44.68 -10.94
N VAL A 189 -20.89 43.41 -11.00
CA VAL A 189 -21.10 42.59 -12.20
C VAL A 189 -22.54 42.09 -12.32
N ASP A 190 -23.02 41.95 -13.56
CA ASP A 190 -24.29 41.28 -13.84
C ASP A 190 -24.13 39.77 -13.62
N VAL A 191 -24.87 39.26 -12.62
CA VAL A 191 -24.83 37.87 -12.18
C VAL A 191 -25.23 36.89 -13.29
N GLU A 192 -26.27 37.20 -14.06
CA GLU A 192 -26.74 36.30 -15.11
C GLU A 192 -25.80 36.34 -16.31
N LYS A 193 -25.27 37.51 -16.66
CA LYS A 193 -24.26 37.64 -17.70
C LYS A 193 -22.99 36.83 -17.39
N VAL A 194 -22.50 36.88 -16.15
CA VAL A 194 -21.32 36.10 -15.72
C VAL A 194 -21.59 34.59 -15.82
N LYS A 195 -22.74 34.13 -15.32
CA LYS A 195 -23.13 32.71 -15.40
C LYS A 195 -23.24 32.24 -16.85
N GLN A 196 -23.81 33.07 -17.72
CA GLN A 196 -23.95 32.76 -19.15
C GLN A 196 -22.58 32.62 -19.83
N ILE A 197 -21.67 33.58 -19.64
CA ILE A 197 -20.32 33.51 -20.20
C ILE A 197 -19.59 32.25 -19.73
N MET A 198 -19.68 31.90 -18.44
CA MET A 198 -19.04 30.69 -17.89
C MET A 198 -19.60 29.42 -18.52
N THR A 199 -20.93 29.36 -18.69
CA THR A 199 -21.62 28.19 -19.25
C THR A 199 -21.34 28.05 -20.74
N ASP A 200 -21.43 29.14 -21.52
CA ASP A 200 -21.18 29.15 -22.96
C ASP A 200 -19.72 28.79 -23.27
N THR A 201 -18.78 29.31 -22.48
CA THR A 201 -17.35 28.97 -22.61
C THR A 201 -17.13 27.49 -22.35
N ALA A 202 -17.76 26.93 -21.29
CA ALA A 202 -17.66 25.52 -20.99
C ALA A 202 -18.24 24.66 -22.12
N LEU A 203 -19.47 24.94 -22.57
CA LEU A 203 -20.14 24.22 -23.66
C LEU A 203 -19.36 24.25 -24.97
N SER A 204 -18.62 25.33 -25.25
CA SER A 204 -17.80 25.43 -26.45
C SER A 204 -16.51 24.59 -26.40
N HIS A 205 -16.12 24.10 -25.22
CA HIS A 205 -14.86 23.38 -25.04
C HIS A 205 -15.03 21.88 -25.36
N PRO A 206 -14.20 21.31 -26.27
CA PRO A 206 -14.40 19.97 -26.81
C PRO A 206 -14.32 18.83 -25.78
N ASP A 207 -13.52 19.00 -24.73
CA ASP A 207 -13.36 17.97 -23.67
C ASP A 207 -14.32 18.14 -22.48
N THR A 208 -15.36 18.97 -22.60
CA THR A 208 -16.39 19.10 -21.56
C THR A 208 -17.62 18.28 -21.91
N LEU A 209 -18.38 17.90 -20.88
CA LEU A 209 -19.59 17.09 -21.01
C LEU A 209 -20.80 17.92 -20.60
N GLU A 210 -21.84 17.90 -21.44
CA GLU A 210 -23.15 18.50 -21.11
C GLU A 210 -23.88 17.72 -20.01
N GLU A 211 -23.69 16.41 -19.98
CA GLU A 211 -24.25 15.49 -18.99
C GLU A 211 -23.14 14.81 -18.18
N PRO A 212 -23.14 14.91 -16.84
CA PRO A 212 -24.11 15.61 -15.99
C PRO A 212 -24.12 17.14 -16.19
N ALA A 213 -25.28 17.75 -15.94
CA ALA A 213 -25.50 19.19 -16.13
C ALA A 213 -24.40 20.07 -15.52
N MET A 214 -23.89 21.00 -16.33
CA MET A 214 -22.93 22.01 -15.89
C MET A 214 -23.60 23.04 -14.98
N GLU A 215 -22.86 23.54 -13.99
CA GLU A 215 -23.36 24.57 -13.09
C GLU A 215 -22.40 25.76 -13.06
N ALA A 216 -22.88 26.93 -13.49
CA ALA A 216 -22.29 28.22 -13.12
C ALA A 216 -23.17 28.86 -12.04
N ARG A 217 -22.61 29.06 -10.84
CA ARG A 217 -23.35 29.59 -9.68
C ARG A 217 -22.50 30.59 -8.91
N LEU A 218 -23.16 31.64 -8.41
CA LEU A 218 -22.60 32.51 -7.37
C LEU A 218 -22.52 31.70 -6.07
N THR A 219 -21.32 31.37 -5.62
CA THR A 219 -21.09 30.49 -4.46
C THR A 219 -20.76 31.24 -3.19
N THR A 220 -20.09 32.39 -3.29
CA THR A 220 -19.62 33.16 -2.13
C THR A 220 -19.78 34.65 -2.37
N ILE A 221 -20.23 35.37 -1.35
CA ILE A 221 -20.30 36.84 -1.32
C ILE A 221 -19.57 37.30 -0.07
N GLU A 222 -18.39 37.90 -0.24
CA GLU A 222 -17.54 38.33 0.87
C GLU A 222 -16.91 39.68 0.55
N GLN A 223 -17.05 40.66 1.48
CA GLN A 223 -16.34 41.95 1.41
C GLN A 223 -16.48 42.68 0.06
N GLY A 224 -17.66 42.61 -0.57
CA GLY A 224 -17.92 43.24 -1.87
C GLY A 224 -17.35 42.49 -3.08
N VAL A 225 -16.91 41.24 -2.90
CA VAL A 225 -16.45 40.34 -3.96
C VAL A 225 -17.44 39.18 -4.09
N PHE A 226 -17.84 38.92 -5.33
CA PHE A 226 -18.69 37.81 -5.73
C PHE A 226 -17.83 36.72 -6.34
N THR A 227 -17.82 35.52 -5.74
CA THR A 227 -17.13 34.36 -6.30
C THR A 227 -18.14 33.42 -6.94
N PHE A 228 -17.95 33.19 -8.24
CA PHE A 228 -18.72 32.25 -9.03
C PHE A 228 -17.90 30.98 -9.21
N THR A 229 -18.53 29.82 -9.08
CA THR A 229 -17.89 28.54 -9.37
C THR A 229 -18.53 27.92 -10.60
N LEU A 230 -17.72 27.65 -11.63
CA LEU A 230 -18.08 26.78 -12.74
C LEU A 230 -17.77 25.34 -12.34
N ARG A 231 -18.78 24.47 -12.43
CA ARG A 231 -18.65 23.02 -12.27
C ARG A 231 -19.00 22.34 -13.58
N VAL A 232 -18.03 21.61 -14.13
CA VAL A 232 -18.18 20.91 -15.41
C VAL A 232 -17.51 19.55 -15.35
N PHE A 233 -18.09 18.55 -16.00
CA PHE A 233 -17.51 17.21 -16.09
C PHE A 233 -16.70 17.06 -17.38
N THR A 234 -15.64 16.25 -17.31
CA THR A 234 -14.72 15.96 -18.43
C THR A 234 -14.25 14.50 -18.34
N PRO A 235 -13.88 13.85 -19.45
CA PRO A 235 -13.18 12.57 -19.41
C PRO A 235 -11.94 12.63 -18.51
N GLN A 236 -11.75 11.57 -17.71
CA GLN A 236 -10.69 11.55 -16.68
C GLN A 236 -9.27 11.75 -17.22
N ASP A 237 -8.99 11.32 -18.45
CA ASP A 237 -7.69 11.41 -19.13
C ASP A 237 -7.41 12.81 -19.68
N LYS A 238 -8.46 13.60 -19.92
CA LYS A 238 -8.40 14.99 -20.39
C LYS A 238 -8.45 16.02 -19.28
N TRP A 239 -8.73 15.59 -18.05
CA TRP A 239 -9.04 16.47 -16.93
C TRP A 239 -8.05 17.62 -16.72
N TRP A 240 -6.74 17.35 -16.80
CA TRP A 240 -5.72 18.39 -16.62
C TRP A 240 -5.74 19.42 -17.74
N ASN A 241 -5.73 18.96 -18.99
CA ASN A 241 -5.74 19.85 -20.16
C ASN A 241 -7.03 20.68 -20.19
N ALA A 242 -8.18 20.02 -20.08
CA ALA A 242 -9.49 20.70 -20.04
C ALA A 242 -9.55 21.76 -18.94
N ARG A 243 -8.99 21.49 -17.75
CA ARG A 243 -8.93 22.49 -16.67
C ARG A 243 -8.08 23.70 -17.06
N HIS A 244 -6.91 23.49 -17.66
CA HIS A 244 -6.02 24.59 -18.05
C HIS A 244 -6.64 25.40 -19.19
N ASP A 245 -7.09 24.73 -20.23
CA ASP A 245 -7.71 25.33 -21.41
C ASP A 245 -8.97 26.13 -21.04
N LEU A 246 -9.82 25.61 -20.13
CA LEU A 246 -10.98 26.35 -19.62
C LEU A 246 -10.58 27.60 -18.85
N ASN A 247 -9.53 27.57 -18.03
CA ASN A 247 -9.07 28.77 -17.33
C ASN A 247 -8.64 29.86 -18.32
N GLU A 248 -7.86 29.50 -19.35
CA GLU A 248 -7.41 30.42 -20.38
C GLU A 248 -8.56 30.98 -21.23
N ALA A 249 -9.51 30.11 -21.59
CA ALA A 249 -10.71 30.46 -22.34
C ALA A 249 -11.62 31.41 -21.56
N LEU A 250 -11.83 31.16 -20.26
CA LEU A 250 -12.64 32.01 -19.39
C LEU A 250 -12.03 33.41 -19.26
N VAL A 251 -10.71 33.50 -19.03
CA VAL A 251 -10.00 34.80 -18.99
C VAL A 251 -10.22 35.57 -20.29
N SER A 252 -10.07 34.90 -21.43
CA SER A 252 -10.27 35.50 -22.75
C SER A 252 -11.73 35.92 -23.00
N ALA A 253 -12.70 35.14 -22.54
CA ALA A 253 -14.13 35.42 -22.70
C ALA A 253 -14.57 36.65 -21.88
N PHE A 254 -14.14 36.74 -20.62
CA PHE A 254 -14.45 37.89 -19.76
C PHE A 254 -13.76 39.17 -20.22
N ALA A 255 -12.53 39.07 -20.75
CA ALA A 255 -11.83 40.23 -21.31
C ALA A 255 -12.57 40.85 -22.51
N LYS A 256 -13.16 40.04 -23.40
CA LYS A 256 -13.96 40.52 -24.55
C LYS A 256 -15.20 41.30 -24.10
N GLU A 257 -15.80 40.90 -23.00
CA GLU A 257 -17.00 41.52 -22.42
C GLU A 257 -16.68 42.70 -21.48
N ASN A 258 -15.40 43.07 -21.33
CA ASN A 258 -14.91 44.11 -20.42
C ASN A 258 -15.33 43.89 -18.96
N ILE A 259 -15.38 42.63 -18.51
CA ILE A 259 -15.70 42.27 -17.12
C ILE A 259 -14.40 41.98 -16.38
N PRO A 260 -13.92 42.87 -15.50
CA PRO A 260 -12.65 42.68 -14.79
C PRO A 260 -12.80 41.69 -13.63
N PHE A 261 -11.77 40.86 -13.44
CA PHE A 261 -11.64 40.03 -12.25
C PHE A 261 -11.32 40.89 -11.01
N ALA A 262 -11.82 40.48 -9.85
CA ALA A 262 -11.42 41.07 -8.58
C ALA A 262 -10.07 40.48 -8.13
N PRO A 263 -9.11 41.31 -7.68
CA PRO A 263 -7.88 40.80 -7.09
C PRO A 263 -8.17 40.08 -5.77
N PRO A 264 -7.30 39.14 -5.35
CA PRO A 264 -7.41 38.54 -4.02
C PRO A 264 -7.32 39.64 -2.96
N GLN A 265 -8.31 39.70 -2.06
CA GLN A 265 -8.29 40.69 -0.98
C GLN A 265 -7.22 40.30 0.06
N VAL A 266 -6.24 41.18 0.26
CA VAL A 266 -5.30 41.07 1.38
C VAL A 266 -5.87 41.91 2.50
N ALA A 267 -6.27 41.27 3.60
CA ALA A 267 -6.66 41.98 4.81
C ALA A 267 -5.42 42.72 5.36
N VAL A 268 -5.35 44.03 5.15
CA VAL A 268 -4.31 44.85 5.77
C VAL A 268 -4.78 45.17 7.19
N GLU A 269 -4.34 44.38 8.15
CA GLU A 269 -4.50 44.71 9.55
C GLU A 269 -3.57 45.90 9.85
N LYS A 270 -4.15 47.09 10.00
CA LYS A 270 -3.39 48.27 10.44
C LYS A 270 -2.96 48.05 11.88
N VAL A 271 -1.73 47.58 12.06
CA VAL A 271 -1.06 47.63 13.37
C VAL A 271 -0.85 49.11 13.69
N GLY A 272 -1.48 49.56 14.77
CA GLY A 272 -1.72 50.97 15.10
C GLY A 272 -0.46 51.85 15.22
N ALA A 273 -0.69 53.15 15.02
CA ALA A 273 0.21 54.26 15.31
C ALA A 273 0.12 54.67 16.79
#